data_AF-A0A932A1Y4-F1
#
_entry.id   AF-A0A932A1Y4-F1
#
_cell.length_a   1.000
_cell.length_b   1.000
_cell.length_c   1.000
_cell.angle_alpha   90.00
_cell.angle_beta   90.00
_cell.angle_gamma   90.00
#
_symmetry.space_group_name_H-M   'P 1'
#
loop_
_entity.id
_entity.type
_entity.pdbx_description
1 polymer ?
#
loop_
_entity_poly.entity_id
_entity_poly.type
_entity_poly.pdbx_seq_one_letter_code
_entity_poly.pdbx_strand_id
1 'polypeptide(L)'
;MESRELRERFLEFFKKREHTIVPSSSLIPDDPSVLLTTAGMQQFKPYYTGAADPFHSPHPTLGGRPLGSRNAASIQKSFRTSDIDEVGDERHLTFFEMLGNFSFGGYFKEKAIQYAYDFLREINVPIEYVTVFGGDAEVPRDEESIAIWNSYGFSMEKQNLKLMGREDNFWGPTGNEGPCGPTTEIYAGGIEIWNIVFNQYYCHPDKTLEPLKTPGVDTGMGLERLATVSQEKENIFQTDLFDPLIALLPTHLGNREKRIIVDHARAIVFLICDGVLPSNKDAGYILRRLMRRFIIRARNYSQEYFTILGKVIDRYGSVYHELNSEKTFLIFKDELSQFEKTLVAGQHELEKLQSIDAASAFRLYESYGLPYEVIKDLGGEKAKSLARDDFDKEFTKHQEISRAGQEKKFGGHGLLLDTGELKAADEREIQIVTRLHTATHLLQAALRKVLGESVRQAGSDITAERTRFDFTFDRKLTSEEIAAVEQVANRAIQDDLKVEYKEMPYEEALKTNALHFAKEKYPSIVKVYTAFDSETGRVFSQELCGGPHVQRTSEVGKLKIVKEEAIARGIRRIRAIIE
;
A
#
# COMPACT_ATOMS: atom_id res chain seq x y z
N MET A 1 -16.56 -4.71 -28.51
CA MET A 1 -15.79 -5.93 -28.24
C MET A 1 -15.80 -6.19 -26.73
N GLU A 2 -15.94 -7.45 -26.29
CA GLU A 2 -15.99 -7.80 -24.86
C GLU A 2 -14.61 -7.64 -24.20
N SER A 3 -14.57 -7.32 -22.90
CA SER A 3 -13.31 -7.08 -22.17
C SER A 3 -12.33 -8.25 -22.22
N ARG A 4 -12.83 -9.48 -22.24
CA ARG A 4 -11.99 -10.69 -22.37
C ARG A 4 -11.25 -10.72 -23.71
N GLU A 5 -11.96 -10.46 -24.80
CA GLU A 5 -11.37 -10.44 -26.14
C GLU A 5 -10.35 -9.30 -26.27
N LEU A 6 -10.62 -8.14 -25.66
CA LEU A 6 -9.67 -7.01 -25.65
C LEU A 6 -8.34 -7.39 -24.98
N ARG A 7 -8.37 -8.09 -23.83
CA ARG A 7 -7.15 -8.60 -23.17
C ARG A 7 -6.38 -9.56 -24.06
N GLU A 8 -7.08 -10.55 -24.63
CA GLU A 8 -6.49 -11.59 -25.48
C GLU A 8 -5.84 -10.97 -26.73
N ARG A 9 -6.55 -10.10 -27.44
CA ARG A 9 -6.04 -9.41 -28.63
C ARG A 9 -4.84 -8.52 -28.34
N PHE A 10 -4.86 -7.77 -27.24
CA PHE A 10 -3.73 -6.93 -26.85
C PHE A 10 -2.46 -7.77 -26.63
N LEU A 11 -2.56 -8.82 -25.81
CA LEU A 11 -1.42 -9.68 -25.53
C LEU A 11 -0.93 -10.42 -26.79
N GLU A 12 -1.84 -10.89 -27.64
CA GLU A 12 -1.47 -11.56 -28.89
C GLU A 12 -0.80 -10.59 -29.88
N PHE A 13 -1.30 -9.36 -29.99
CA PHE A 13 -0.75 -8.31 -30.85
C PHE A 13 0.72 -8.01 -30.52
N PHE A 14 1.05 -7.88 -29.22
CA PHE A 14 2.41 -7.62 -28.77
C PHE A 14 3.29 -8.87 -28.75
N LYS A 15 2.72 -10.04 -28.48
CA LYS A 15 3.45 -11.32 -28.61
C LYS A 15 3.95 -11.56 -30.03
N LYS A 16 3.13 -11.24 -31.05
CA LYS A 16 3.52 -11.30 -32.47
C LYS A 16 4.66 -10.34 -32.83
N ARG A 17 4.92 -9.34 -31.98
CA ARG A 17 5.96 -8.32 -32.12
C ARG A 17 7.10 -8.53 -31.12
N GLU A 18 7.36 -9.78 -30.74
CA GLU A 18 8.50 -10.20 -29.91
C GLU A 18 8.55 -9.56 -28.50
N HIS A 19 7.40 -9.11 -27.99
CA HIS A 19 7.28 -8.72 -26.59
C HIS A 19 7.13 -9.97 -25.73
N THR A 20 7.88 -10.02 -24.64
CA THR A 20 7.66 -11.01 -23.59
C THR A 20 6.36 -10.67 -22.87
N ILE A 21 5.43 -11.61 -22.82
CA ILE A 21 4.19 -11.44 -22.07
C ILE A 21 4.46 -11.71 -20.59
N VAL A 22 4.26 -10.69 -19.77
CA VAL A 22 4.58 -10.70 -18.33
C VAL A 22 3.27 -10.70 -17.53
N PRO A 23 3.08 -11.65 -16.59
CA PRO A 23 1.94 -11.62 -15.68
C PRO A 23 1.94 -10.37 -14.80
N SER A 24 0.75 -9.90 -14.44
CA SER A 24 0.57 -8.80 -13.49
C SER A 24 1.38 -9.04 -12.20
N SER A 25 2.10 -8.03 -11.74
CA SER A 25 2.64 -8.01 -10.38
C SER A 25 1.52 -7.80 -9.36
N SER A 26 1.84 -8.03 -8.09
CA SER A 26 0.97 -7.74 -6.94
C SER A 26 0.59 -6.26 -6.89
N LEU A 27 -0.60 -5.96 -6.35
CA LEU A 27 -0.99 -4.62 -5.92
C LEU A 27 -0.17 -4.11 -4.74
N ILE A 28 0.52 -5.00 -4.01
CA ILE A 28 1.51 -4.64 -3.01
C ILE A 28 2.89 -4.62 -3.68
N PRO A 29 3.45 -3.43 -3.97
CA PRO A 29 4.75 -3.32 -4.63
C PRO A 29 5.89 -3.63 -3.65
N ASP A 30 7.01 -4.09 -4.19
CA ASP A 30 8.27 -4.22 -3.43
C ASP A 30 8.94 -2.85 -3.18
N ASP A 31 8.54 -1.83 -3.94
CA ASP A 31 9.04 -0.46 -3.83
C ASP A 31 8.44 0.25 -2.58
N PRO A 32 9.25 0.60 -1.57
CA PRO A 32 8.76 1.19 -0.33
C PRO A 32 8.32 2.64 -0.48
N SER A 33 8.56 3.29 -1.63
CA SER A 33 8.14 4.67 -1.88
C SER A 33 6.66 4.80 -2.27
N VAL A 34 5.99 3.67 -2.56
CA VAL A 34 4.61 3.61 -3.02
C VAL A 34 3.82 2.61 -2.18
N LEU A 35 2.56 2.94 -1.88
CA LEU A 35 1.71 2.09 -1.03
C LEU A 35 1.10 0.92 -1.79
N LEU A 36 0.67 1.19 -3.02
CA LEU A 36 0.00 0.25 -3.92
C LEU A 36 0.56 0.43 -5.33
N THR A 37 0.47 -0.61 -6.15
CA THR A 37 0.78 -0.54 -7.58
C THR A 37 -0.29 0.29 -8.29
N THR A 38 0.08 1.47 -8.77
CA THR A 38 -0.77 2.47 -9.44
C THR A 38 -0.60 2.48 -10.97
N ALA A 39 0.47 1.89 -11.49
CA ALA A 39 0.79 1.88 -12.92
C ALA A 39 1.48 0.59 -13.39
N GLY A 40 1.29 0.27 -14.68
CA GLY A 40 1.87 -0.89 -15.36
C GLY A 40 3.39 -0.95 -15.31
N MET A 41 4.03 0.22 -15.44
CA MET A 41 5.48 0.35 -15.51
C MET A 41 6.22 -0.03 -14.24
N GLN A 42 5.57 -0.01 -13.07
CA GLN A 42 6.25 -0.16 -11.77
C GLN A 42 7.03 -1.45 -11.65
N GLN A 43 6.52 -2.56 -12.17
CA GLN A 43 7.22 -3.84 -12.20
C GLN A 43 8.46 -3.86 -13.12
N PHE A 44 8.62 -2.82 -13.95
CA PHE A 44 9.69 -2.68 -14.93
C PHE A 44 10.69 -1.55 -14.62
N LYS A 45 10.49 -0.79 -13.53
CA LYS A 45 11.42 0.28 -13.08
C LYS A 45 12.90 -0.09 -13.20
N PRO A 46 13.37 -1.26 -12.72
CA PRO A 46 14.79 -1.57 -12.72
C PRO A 46 15.41 -1.68 -14.12
N TYR A 47 14.63 -1.98 -15.15
CA TYR A 47 15.13 -2.10 -16.52
C TYR A 47 15.37 -0.73 -17.17
N TYR A 48 14.56 0.28 -16.85
CA TYR A 48 14.78 1.66 -17.34
C TYR A 48 16.03 2.31 -16.72
N THR A 49 16.33 1.99 -15.45
CA THR A 49 17.51 2.53 -14.76
C THR A 49 18.79 1.73 -15.05
N GLY A 50 18.67 0.57 -15.70
CA GLY A 50 19.77 -0.36 -15.92
C GLY A 50 20.19 -1.16 -14.68
N ALA A 51 19.41 -1.09 -13.60
CA ALA A 51 19.62 -1.92 -12.40
C ALA A 51 19.28 -3.40 -12.66
N ALA A 52 18.45 -3.70 -13.66
CA ALA A 52 18.18 -5.04 -14.15
C ALA A 52 18.48 -5.15 -15.65
N ASP A 53 19.06 -6.28 -16.05
CA ASP A 53 19.32 -6.64 -17.44
C ASP A 53 18.15 -7.52 -17.97
N PRO A 54 17.46 -7.14 -19.06
CA PRO A 54 16.32 -7.91 -19.58
C PRO A 54 16.65 -9.37 -19.98
N PHE A 55 17.89 -9.69 -20.28
CA PHE A 55 18.33 -11.02 -20.71
C PHE A 55 18.93 -11.86 -19.58
N HIS A 56 19.38 -11.23 -18.48
CA HIS A 56 20.13 -11.93 -17.43
C HIS A 56 19.51 -11.81 -16.04
N SER A 57 18.85 -10.68 -15.72
CA SER A 57 18.27 -10.46 -14.39
C SER A 57 16.92 -11.19 -14.26
N PRO A 58 16.67 -11.88 -13.13
CA PRO A 58 15.40 -12.57 -12.90
C PRO A 58 14.24 -11.59 -12.75
N HIS A 59 13.08 -11.90 -13.36
CA HIS A 59 11.84 -11.16 -13.16
C HIS A 59 10.96 -11.86 -12.10
N PRO A 60 10.45 -11.15 -11.07
CA PRO A 60 9.68 -11.76 -9.97
C PRO A 60 8.46 -12.56 -10.44
N THR A 61 7.71 -12.06 -11.42
CA THR A 61 6.49 -12.71 -11.92
C THR A 61 6.73 -13.81 -12.97
N LEU A 62 7.98 -14.04 -13.40
CA LEU A 62 8.33 -15.09 -14.37
C LEU A 62 9.00 -16.31 -13.73
N GLY A 63 8.83 -16.48 -12.42
CA GLY A 63 9.41 -17.59 -11.66
C GLY A 63 10.93 -17.55 -11.61
N GLY A 64 11.51 -16.34 -11.54
CA GLY A 64 12.96 -16.15 -11.50
C GLY A 64 13.66 -16.25 -12.86
N ARG A 65 12.91 -16.32 -13.96
CA ARG A 65 13.49 -16.23 -15.32
C ARG A 65 13.65 -14.78 -15.76
N PRO A 66 14.65 -14.45 -16.60
CA PRO A 66 14.74 -13.13 -17.21
C PRO A 66 13.61 -12.90 -18.21
N LEU A 67 13.40 -11.64 -18.61
CA LEU A 67 12.44 -11.28 -19.65
C LEU A 67 12.78 -11.96 -20.99
N GLY A 68 14.07 -12.08 -21.31
CA GLY A 68 14.57 -12.68 -22.56
C GLY A 68 14.33 -11.81 -23.81
N SER A 69 13.85 -10.58 -23.62
CA SER A 69 13.60 -9.59 -24.66
C SER A 69 13.78 -8.19 -24.08
N ARG A 70 14.10 -7.20 -24.90
CA ARG A 70 14.07 -5.77 -24.51
C ARG A 70 12.67 -5.19 -24.44
N ASN A 71 11.67 -5.97 -24.85
CA ASN A 71 10.29 -5.54 -24.93
C ASN A 71 9.41 -6.45 -24.07
N ALA A 72 8.48 -5.86 -23.34
CA ALA A 72 7.52 -6.58 -22.51
C ALA A 72 6.11 -6.06 -22.73
N ALA A 73 5.11 -6.90 -22.55
CA ALA A 73 3.72 -6.46 -22.48
C ALA A 73 3.01 -7.15 -21.31
N SER A 74 2.14 -6.41 -20.62
CA SER A 74 1.41 -6.90 -19.46
C SER A 74 0.03 -6.25 -19.35
N ILE A 75 -0.86 -6.91 -18.60
CA ILE A 75 -2.10 -6.32 -18.12
C ILE A 75 -1.97 -6.23 -16.60
N GLN A 76 -1.59 -5.05 -16.11
CA GLN A 76 -1.29 -4.83 -14.71
C GLN A 76 -2.55 -4.49 -13.93
N LYS A 77 -2.78 -5.19 -12.82
CA LYS A 77 -3.70 -4.77 -11.76
C LYS A 77 -3.21 -3.43 -11.19
N SER A 78 -4.03 -2.39 -11.25
CA SER A 78 -3.67 -1.06 -10.75
C SER A 78 -4.70 -0.55 -9.76
N PHE A 79 -4.24 0.22 -8.78
CA PHE A 79 -5.06 0.77 -7.71
C PHE A 79 -4.78 2.27 -7.50
N ARG A 80 -5.82 3.09 -7.53
CA ARG A 80 -5.77 4.54 -7.26
C ARG A 80 -6.55 4.88 -6.01
N THR A 81 -5.83 5.32 -4.98
CA THR A 81 -6.43 5.78 -3.71
C THR A 81 -6.90 7.22 -3.78
N SER A 82 -6.32 8.02 -4.69
CA SER A 82 -6.72 9.41 -4.95
C SER A 82 -8.16 9.51 -5.42
N ASP A 83 -8.63 8.51 -6.16
CA ASP A 83 -9.89 8.57 -6.91
C ASP A 83 -11.09 8.01 -6.12
N ILE A 84 -10.87 7.56 -4.86
CA ILE A 84 -11.87 6.86 -4.03
C ILE A 84 -13.13 7.71 -3.82
N ASP A 85 -12.99 9.04 -3.76
CA ASP A 85 -14.10 9.94 -3.44
C ASP A 85 -14.84 10.42 -4.71
N GLU A 86 -14.16 10.41 -5.86
CA GLU A 86 -14.66 10.66 -7.21
C GLU A 86 -15.47 9.47 -7.76
N VAL A 87 -15.15 8.25 -7.31
CA VAL A 87 -15.88 7.04 -7.69
C VAL A 87 -17.39 7.22 -7.52
N GLY A 88 -18.13 6.78 -8.54
CA GLY A 88 -19.57 6.97 -8.68
C GLY A 88 -19.93 7.92 -9.83
N ASP A 89 -18.95 8.65 -10.37
CA ASP A 89 -19.07 9.31 -11.67
C ASP A 89 -19.03 8.30 -12.83
N GLU A 90 -18.74 8.74 -14.05
CA GLU A 90 -18.82 7.91 -15.26
C GLU A 90 -17.48 7.26 -15.66
N ARG A 91 -16.37 7.60 -14.97
CA ARG A 91 -15.02 7.30 -15.47
C ARG A 91 -13.97 6.93 -14.41
N HIS A 92 -14.19 7.24 -13.13
CA HIS A 92 -13.23 6.95 -12.06
C HIS A 92 -13.48 5.59 -11.40
N LEU A 93 -12.37 4.93 -11.08
CA LEU A 93 -12.32 3.61 -10.46
C LEU A 93 -11.22 3.56 -9.42
N THR A 94 -11.43 2.77 -8.38
CA THR A 94 -10.40 2.52 -7.37
C THR A 94 -9.41 1.45 -7.85
N PHE A 95 -9.92 0.32 -8.33
CA PHE A 95 -9.15 -0.73 -9.00
C PHE A 95 -9.41 -0.66 -10.49
N PHE A 96 -8.42 -0.89 -11.34
CA PHE A 96 -8.60 -1.04 -12.80
C PHE A 96 -7.45 -1.85 -13.41
N GLU A 97 -7.61 -2.26 -14.66
CA GLU A 97 -6.55 -2.97 -15.40
C GLU A 97 -5.87 -2.05 -16.39
N MET A 98 -4.55 -1.95 -16.29
CA MET A 98 -3.72 -1.16 -17.19
C MET A 98 -3.00 -2.07 -18.17
N LEU A 99 -3.42 -2.04 -19.43
CA LEU A 99 -2.75 -2.69 -20.55
C LEU A 99 -1.52 -1.85 -20.89
N GLY A 100 -0.35 -2.47 -21.03
CA GLY A 100 0.86 -1.75 -21.34
C GLY A 100 1.86 -2.56 -22.16
N ASN A 101 2.56 -1.89 -23.06
CA ASN A 101 3.74 -2.37 -23.74
C ASN A 101 4.94 -1.49 -23.39
N PHE A 102 6.06 -2.14 -23.11
CA PHE A 102 7.24 -1.53 -22.50
C PHE A 102 8.46 -1.85 -23.34
N SER A 103 9.35 -0.87 -23.50
CA SER A 103 10.63 -1.01 -24.20
C SER A 103 11.76 -0.49 -23.33
N PHE A 104 12.81 -1.29 -23.20
CA PHE A 104 14.05 -0.97 -22.48
C PHE A 104 15.20 -0.85 -23.50
N GLY A 105 15.02 0.03 -24.50
CA GLY A 105 15.95 0.17 -25.63
C GLY A 105 15.77 -0.85 -26.75
N GLY A 106 14.57 -1.43 -26.89
CA GLY A 106 14.20 -2.25 -28.06
C GLY A 106 13.59 -1.43 -29.19
N TYR A 107 12.77 -0.45 -28.84
CA TYR A 107 12.21 0.57 -29.73
C TYR A 107 11.87 1.87 -28.99
N PHE A 108 11.55 2.94 -29.73
CA PHE A 108 11.19 4.25 -29.18
C PHE A 108 9.97 4.84 -29.91
N LYS A 109 9.89 6.17 -30.11
CA LYS A 109 8.65 6.87 -30.50
C LYS A 109 8.00 6.35 -31.78
N GLU A 110 8.77 6.22 -32.86
CA GLU A 110 8.24 5.80 -34.17
C GLU A 110 7.47 4.48 -34.09
N LYS A 111 8.08 3.45 -33.49
CA LYS A 111 7.45 2.15 -33.33
C LYS A 111 6.36 2.14 -32.27
N ALA A 112 6.51 2.88 -31.18
CA ALA A 112 5.49 2.97 -30.14
C ALA A 112 4.18 3.54 -30.70
N ILE A 113 4.27 4.66 -31.41
CA ILE A 113 3.11 5.31 -32.06
C ILE A 113 2.56 4.42 -33.17
N GLN A 114 3.42 3.80 -33.99
CA GLN A 114 2.98 2.82 -35.00
C GLN A 114 2.18 1.68 -34.37
N TYR A 115 2.67 1.06 -33.28
CA TYR A 115 1.99 -0.05 -32.62
C TYR A 115 0.65 0.37 -32.02
N ALA A 116 0.57 1.57 -31.43
CA ALA A 116 -0.70 2.08 -30.92
C ALA A 116 -1.71 2.30 -32.04
N TYR A 117 -1.30 2.94 -33.13
CA TYR A 117 -2.14 3.17 -34.31
C TYR A 117 -2.62 1.85 -34.94
N ASP A 118 -1.70 0.90 -35.15
CA ASP A 118 -2.00 -0.41 -35.75
C ASP A 118 -2.96 -1.23 -34.86
N PHE A 119 -2.74 -1.25 -33.54
CA PHE A 119 -3.59 -2.01 -32.62
C PHE A 119 -5.02 -1.46 -32.61
N LEU A 120 -5.18 -0.14 -32.46
CA LEU A 120 -6.50 0.48 -32.44
C LEU A 120 -7.26 0.25 -33.74
N ARG A 121 -6.57 0.25 -34.88
CA ARG A 121 -7.17 -0.15 -36.17
C ARG A 121 -7.56 -1.63 -36.21
N GLU A 122 -6.74 -2.53 -35.69
CA GLU A 122 -7.03 -3.97 -35.65
C GLU A 122 -8.29 -4.29 -34.84
N ILE A 123 -8.56 -3.51 -33.78
CA ILE A 123 -9.78 -3.64 -32.95
C ILE A 123 -10.92 -2.69 -33.35
N ASN A 124 -10.78 -1.98 -34.47
CA ASN A 124 -11.76 -1.02 -35.01
C ASN A 124 -12.14 0.11 -34.04
N VAL A 125 -11.19 0.60 -33.25
CA VAL A 125 -11.36 1.78 -32.41
C VAL A 125 -10.81 3.01 -33.15
N PRO A 126 -11.67 3.94 -33.60
CA PRO A 126 -11.20 5.14 -34.30
C PRO A 126 -10.59 6.12 -33.30
N ILE A 127 -9.43 6.68 -33.66
CA ILE A 127 -8.81 7.77 -32.91
C ILE A 127 -9.48 9.08 -33.33
N GLU A 128 -10.00 9.83 -32.36
CA GLU A 128 -10.62 11.13 -32.59
C GLU A 128 -9.56 12.24 -32.70
N TYR A 129 -8.67 12.30 -31.71
CA TYR A 129 -7.53 13.19 -31.70
C TYR A 129 -6.42 12.66 -30.80
N VAL A 130 -5.23 13.24 -30.92
CA VAL A 130 -4.08 12.97 -30.06
C VAL A 130 -3.59 14.25 -29.40
N THR A 131 -3.01 14.14 -28.22
CA THR A 131 -2.28 15.21 -27.57
C THR A 131 -0.78 14.89 -27.57
N VAL A 132 0.05 15.93 -27.66
CA VAL A 132 1.52 15.80 -27.68
C VAL A 132 2.13 16.90 -26.80
N PHE A 133 3.22 16.57 -26.10
CA PHE A 133 3.93 17.52 -25.26
C PHE A 133 4.39 18.78 -26.01
N GLY A 134 3.88 19.93 -25.56
CA GLY A 134 4.11 21.24 -26.16
C GLY A 134 5.47 21.87 -25.84
N GLY A 135 6.24 21.29 -24.92
CA GLY A 135 7.50 21.85 -24.43
C GLY A 135 7.31 22.84 -23.27
N ASP A 136 8.39 23.08 -22.54
CA ASP A 136 8.49 24.12 -21.53
C ASP A 136 9.93 24.67 -21.43
N ALA A 137 10.27 25.33 -20.31
CA ALA A 137 11.59 25.93 -20.11
C ALA A 137 12.72 24.90 -19.98
N GLU A 138 12.42 23.66 -19.57
CA GLU A 138 13.41 22.61 -19.29
C GLU A 138 13.44 21.54 -20.37
N VAL A 139 12.28 21.17 -20.91
CA VAL A 139 12.13 20.07 -21.86
C VAL A 139 11.56 20.60 -23.17
N PRO A 140 12.22 20.36 -24.31
CA PRO A 140 11.75 20.85 -25.60
C PRO A 140 10.44 20.19 -26.01
N ARG A 141 9.72 20.86 -26.92
CA ARG A 141 8.54 20.32 -27.58
C ARG A 141 8.85 19.01 -28.29
N ASP A 142 7.92 18.06 -28.26
CA ASP A 142 8.10 16.75 -28.89
C ASP A 142 7.82 16.78 -30.41
N GLU A 143 8.75 17.37 -31.16
CA GLU A 143 8.68 17.46 -32.64
C GLU A 143 8.65 16.10 -33.33
N GLU A 144 9.31 15.09 -32.74
CA GLU A 144 9.37 13.74 -33.30
C GLU A 144 7.99 13.09 -33.29
N SER A 145 7.28 13.11 -32.15
CA SER A 145 5.91 12.60 -32.06
C SER A 145 4.94 13.36 -32.97
N ILE A 146 5.10 14.69 -33.10
CA ILE A 146 4.31 15.50 -34.03
C ILE A 146 4.50 15.02 -35.48
N ALA A 147 5.75 14.82 -35.91
CA ALA A 147 6.06 14.36 -37.26
C ALA A 147 5.49 12.95 -37.54
N ILE A 148 5.60 12.04 -36.57
CA ILE A 148 5.08 10.67 -36.70
C ILE A 148 3.55 10.70 -36.81
N TRP A 149 2.85 11.41 -35.94
CA TRP A 149 1.39 11.53 -35.99
C TRP A 149 0.88 12.21 -37.26
N ASN A 150 1.59 13.23 -37.76
CA ASN A 150 1.30 13.84 -39.06
C ASN A 150 1.31 12.82 -40.20
N SER A 151 2.25 11.86 -40.18
CA SER A 151 2.30 10.79 -41.20
C SER A 151 1.08 9.86 -41.17
N TYR A 152 0.42 9.73 -40.01
CA TYR A 152 -0.85 9.01 -39.85
C TYR A 152 -2.09 9.89 -40.06
N GLY A 153 -1.89 11.15 -40.44
CA GLY A 153 -2.96 12.09 -40.78
C GLY A 153 -3.50 12.93 -39.62
N PHE A 154 -2.81 12.96 -38.47
CA PHE A 154 -3.15 13.80 -37.33
C PHE A 154 -2.29 15.06 -37.32
N SER A 155 -2.91 16.23 -37.45
CA SER A 155 -2.20 17.51 -37.53
C SER A 155 -2.93 18.63 -36.80
N MET A 156 -2.18 19.67 -36.41
CA MET A 156 -2.76 20.86 -35.79
C MET A 156 -3.76 21.56 -36.73
N GLU A 157 -3.49 21.56 -38.05
CA GLU A 157 -4.39 22.13 -39.07
C GLU A 157 -5.75 21.43 -39.12
N LYS A 158 -5.77 20.11 -38.94
CA LYS A 158 -6.99 19.31 -38.87
C LYS A 158 -7.65 19.32 -37.49
N GLN A 159 -7.06 20.01 -36.51
CA GLN A 159 -7.51 20.10 -35.12
C GLN A 159 -7.63 18.75 -34.39
N ASN A 160 -7.04 17.69 -34.95
CA ASN A 160 -6.98 16.34 -34.37
C ASN A 160 -5.61 15.99 -33.80
N LEU A 161 -4.67 16.95 -33.76
CA LEU A 161 -3.47 16.94 -32.94
C LEU A 161 -3.43 18.23 -32.12
N LYS A 162 -3.29 18.12 -30.80
CA LYS A 162 -3.25 19.27 -29.89
C LYS A 162 -1.98 19.25 -29.05
N LEU A 163 -1.38 20.41 -28.82
CA LEU A 163 -0.25 20.55 -27.91
C LEU A 163 -0.76 20.81 -26.50
N MET A 164 -0.23 20.08 -25.50
CA MET A 164 -0.55 20.32 -24.08
C MET A 164 0.71 20.54 -23.26
N GLY A 165 0.52 21.12 -22.07
CA GLY A 165 1.61 21.44 -21.14
C GLY A 165 2.15 20.22 -20.38
N ARG A 166 3.03 20.49 -19.42
CA ARG A 166 3.64 19.48 -18.55
C ARG A 166 2.62 18.71 -17.70
N GLU A 167 1.55 19.38 -17.27
CA GLU A 167 0.50 18.75 -16.44
C GLU A 167 -0.22 17.60 -17.16
N ASP A 168 -0.36 17.69 -18.49
CA ASP A 168 -1.10 16.71 -19.29
C ASP A 168 -0.19 15.75 -20.08
N ASN A 169 0.95 16.23 -20.59
CA ASN A 169 1.77 15.47 -21.54
C ASN A 169 3.23 15.27 -21.10
N PHE A 170 3.48 15.27 -19.80
CA PHE A 170 4.76 14.84 -19.24
C PHE A 170 4.52 13.98 -18.00
N TRP A 171 5.00 12.73 -18.03
CA TRP A 171 4.73 11.77 -16.96
C TRP A 171 5.99 11.42 -16.17
N GLY A 172 5.80 11.28 -14.86
CA GLY A 172 6.78 10.71 -13.93
C GLY A 172 7.42 11.71 -12.94
N PRO A 173 8.20 11.19 -11.98
CA PRO A 173 8.39 9.77 -11.69
C PRO A 173 7.26 9.20 -10.82
N THR A 174 7.03 7.88 -10.87
CA THR A 174 6.20 7.20 -9.88
C THR A 174 6.94 7.17 -8.54
N GLY A 175 6.51 7.97 -7.56
CA GLY A 175 7.19 8.16 -6.28
C GLY A 175 7.98 9.46 -6.24
N ASN A 176 9.05 9.52 -5.44
CA ASN A 176 9.83 10.74 -5.25
C ASN A 176 10.90 10.96 -6.35
N GLU A 177 11.36 9.88 -6.99
CA GLU A 177 12.37 9.87 -8.04
C GLU A 177 12.13 8.71 -9.03
N GLY A 178 12.73 8.77 -10.22
CA GLY A 178 12.67 7.69 -11.20
C GLY A 178 12.60 8.12 -12.67
N PRO A 179 12.44 7.16 -13.60
CA PRO A 179 12.22 7.43 -15.02
C PRO A 179 11.01 8.32 -15.29
N CYS A 180 11.13 9.25 -16.24
CA CYS A 180 10.08 10.16 -16.66
C CYS A 180 10.32 10.67 -18.09
N GLY A 181 9.32 11.33 -18.67
CA GLY A 181 9.50 12.01 -19.95
C GLY A 181 8.22 12.54 -20.61
N PRO A 182 8.37 13.15 -21.80
CA PRO A 182 7.25 13.64 -22.59
C PRO A 182 6.36 12.47 -23.02
N THR A 183 5.09 12.77 -23.24
CA THR A 183 4.04 11.79 -23.53
C THR A 183 3.18 12.25 -24.70
N THR A 184 2.62 11.29 -25.41
CA THR A 184 1.48 11.52 -26.30
C THR A 184 0.29 10.69 -25.81
N GLU A 185 -0.90 11.26 -25.83
CA GLU A 185 -2.13 10.56 -25.41
C GLU A 185 -3.11 10.46 -26.57
N ILE A 186 -3.83 9.35 -26.61
CA ILE A 186 -4.78 9.01 -27.65
C ILE A 186 -6.20 9.08 -27.09
N TYR A 187 -7.06 9.84 -27.75
CA TYR A 187 -8.44 10.04 -27.37
C TYR A 187 -9.40 9.37 -28.36
N ALA A 188 -10.38 8.66 -27.83
CA ALA A 188 -11.47 8.03 -28.58
C ALA A 188 -12.73 7.99 -27.71
N GLY A 189 -13.91 8.18 -28.31
CA GLY A 189 -15.18 8.24 -27.58
C GLY A 189 -15.20 9.35 -26.52
N GLY A 190 -14.53 10.49 -26.78
CA GLY A 190 -14.45 11.61 -25.84
C GLY A 190 -13.60 11.39 -24.58
N ILE A 191 -12.84 10.29 -24.48
CA ILE A 191 -11.98 9.98 -23.33
C ILE A 191 -10.55 9.60 -23.74
N GLU A 192 -9.58 9.84 -22.86
CA GLU A 192 -8.21 9.32 -23.00
C GLU A 192 -8.23 7.81 -22.79
N ILE A 193 -7.84 7.06 -23.83
CA ILE A 193 -7.81 5.60 -23.79
C ILE A 193 -6.39 5.06 -23.61
N TRP A 194 -5.37 5.75 -24.10
CA TRP A 194 -3.99 5.25 -24.11
C TRP A 194 -2.98 6.41 -24.03
N ASN A 195 -2.08 6.36 -23.06
CA ASN A 195 -0.89 7.21 -23.00
C ASN A 195 0.38 6.45 -23.41
N ILE A 196 1.30 7.16 -24.07
CA ILE A 196 2.60 6.65 -24.51
C ILE A 196 3.68 7.58 -23.97
N VAL A 197 4.30 7.18 -22.87
CA VAL A 197 5.35 7.90 -22.15
C VAL A 197 6.71 7.52 -22.72
N PHE A 198 7.49 8.53 -23.09
CA PHE A 198 8.85 8.37 -23.61
C PHE A 198 9.86 8.62 -22.50
N ASN A 199 10.16 7.57 -21.73
CA ASN A 199 11.15 7.61 -20.66
C ASN A 199 12.53 7.95 -21.24
N GLN A 200 12.92 9.21 -21.14
CA GLN A 200 14.21 9.72 -21.64
C GLN A 200 14.97 10.52 -20.59
N TYR A 201 14.36 10.76 -19.42
CA TYR A 201 14.98 11.39 -18.27
C TYR A 201 14.80 10.55 -17.01
N TYR A 202 15.72 10.69 -16.07
CA TYR A 202 15.59 10.32 -14.67
C TYR A 202 15.34 11.60 -13.87
N CYS A 203 14.24 11.64 -13.13
CA CYS A 203 13.91 12.75 -12.24
C CYS A 203 14.42 12.42 -10.83
N HIS A 204 15.31 13.27 -10.32
CA HIS A 204 15.89 13.16 -8.99
C HIS A 204 14.92 13.72 -7.92
N PRO A 205 15.13 13.45 -6.62
CA PRO A 205 14.27 13.96 -5.55
C PRO A 205 14.13 15.50 -5.51
N ASP A 206 15.15 16.23 -5.97
CA ASP A 206 15.17 17.69 -6.09
C ASP A 206 14.51 18.22 -7.37
N LYS A 207 13.87 17.34 -8.15
CA LYS A 207 13.21 17.59 -9.43
C LYS A 207 14.13 17.93 -10.60
N THR A 208 15.44 17.78 -10.44
CA THR A 208 16.37 17.87 -11.56
C THR A 208 16.21 16.68 -12.51
N LEU A 209 16.37 16.92 -13.81
CA LEU A 209 16.24 15.93 -14.87
C LEU A 209 17.61 15.56 -15.44
N GLU A 210 17.94 14.27 -15.41
CA GLU A 210 19.15 13.70 -16.02
C GLU A 210 18.78 12.82 -17.21
N PRO A 211 19.38 12.97 -18.40
CA PRO A 211 19.12 12.08 -19.53
C PRO A 211 19.42 10.61 -19.21
N LEU A 212 18.47 9.71 -19.52
CA LEU A 212 18.69 8.27 -19.37
C LEU A 212 19.70 7.77 -20.41
N LYS A 213 20.59 6.85 -20.00
CA LYS A 213 21.53 6.19 -20.91
C LYS A 213 20.82 5.42 -22.03
N THR A 214 19.68 4.82 -21.71
CA THR A 214 18.85 4.07 -22.65
C THR A 214 17.43 4.60 -22.55
N PRO A 215 16.96 5.38 -23.54
CA PRO A 215 15.55 5.77 -23.62
C PRO A 215 14.66 4.54 -23.76
N GLY A 216 13.46 4.64 -23.19
CA GLY A 216 12.49 3.56 -23.17
C GLY A 216 11.07 4.05 -23.43
N VAL A 217 10.18 3.09 -23.64
CA VAL A 217 8.75 3.35 -23.81
C VAL A 217 8.02 2.72 -22.64
N ASP A 218 7.11 3.48 -22.06
CA ASP A 218 6.12 3.05 -21.08
C ASP A 218 4.75 3.45 -21.62
N THR A 219 3.77 2.56 -21.61
CA THR A 219 2.42 2.89 -22.02
C THR A 219 1.39 2.42 -21.01
N GLY A 220 0.34 3.20 -20.81
CA GLY A 220 -0.84 2.79 -20.06
C GLY A 220 -2.11 2.97 -20.88
N MET A 221 -2.83 1.87 -21.11
CA MET A 221 -4.16 1.84 -21.71
C MET A 221 -5.15 1.26 -20.71
N GLY A 222 -6.14 2.05 -20.28
CA GLY A 222 -7.14 1.60 -19.32
C GLY A 222 -8.15 0.64 -19.97
N LEU A 223 -8.20 -0.62 -19.52
CA LEU A 223 -9.09 -1.63 -20.10
C LEU A 223 -10.55 -1.18 -20.07
N GLU A 224 -10.99 -0.61 -18.95
CA GLU A 224 -12.37 -0.18 -18.74
C GLU A 224 -12.78 0.93 -19.69
N ARG A 225 -11.86 1.87 -19.95
CA ARG A 225 -12.08 2.95 -20.92
C ARG A 225 -12.10 2.39 -22.35
N LEU A 226 -11.16 1.52 -22.69
CA LEU A 226 -11.15 0.85 -23.99
C LEU A 226 -12.42 0.02 -24.24
N ALA A 227 -12.89 -0.71 -23.22
CA ALA A 227 -14.13 -1.47 -23.28
C ALA A 227 -15.35 -0.56 -23.49
N THR A 228 -15.37 0.61 -22.83
CA THR A 228 -16.43 1.61 -23.02
C THR A 228 -16.54 2.04 -24.47
N VAL A 229 -15.42 2.43 -25.08
CA VAL A 229 -15.38 2.84 -26.49
C VAL A 229 -15.70 1.66 -27.43
N SER A 230 -15.12 0.49 -27.21
CA SER A 230 -15.31 -0.67 -28.07
C SER A 230 -16.72 -1.28 -28.01
N GLN A 231 -17.46 -1.04 -26.94
CA GLN A 231 -18.84 -1.51 -26.75
C GLN A 231 -19.88 -0.40 -26.99
N GLU A 232 -19.44 0.78 -27.43
CA GLU A 232 -20.30 1.95 -27.70
C GLU A 232 -21.16 2.30 -26.47
N LYS A 233 -20.55 2.28 -25.28
CA LYS A 233 -21.20 2.61 -24.00
C LYS A 233 -20.93 4.06 -23.61
N GLU A 234 -21.86 4.65 -22.87
CA GLU A 234 -21.74 6.04 -22.42
C GLU A 234 -20.80 6.19 -21.22
N ASN A 235 -20.66 5.13 -20.41
CA ASN A 235 -19.78 5.13 -19.24
C ASN A 235 -19.25 3.73 -18.94
N ILE A 236 -18.16 3.68 -18.16
CA ILE A 236 -17.45 2.44 -17.83
C ILE A 236 -18.34 1.40 -17.15
N PHE A 237 -19.37 1.83 -16.41
CA PHE A 237 -20.22 0.96 -15.63
C PHE A 237 -21.31 0.25 -16.46
N GLN A 238 -21.50 0.65 -17.72
CA GLN A 238 -22.38 -0.02 -18.67
C GLN A 238 -21.66 -1.10 -19.50
N THR A 239 -20.34 -1.27 -19.28
CA THR A 239 -19.56 -2.31 -19.96
C THR A 239 -19.83 -3.67 -19.37
N ASP A 240 -19.42 -4.71 -20.10
CA ASP A 240 -19.53 -6.09 -19.64
C ASP A 240 -18.89 -6.33 -18.26
N LEU A 241 -17.88 -5.54 -17.90
CA LEU A 241 -17.17 -5.62 -16.61
C LEU A 241 -18.05 -5.29 -15.40
N PHE A 242 -19.07 -4.44 -15.58
CA PHE A 242 -19.86 -3.89 -14.47
C PHE A 242 -21.36 -4.11 -14.59
N ASP A 243 -21.91 -4.10 -15.81
CA ASP A 243 -23.36 -4.21 -16.02
C ASP A 243 -23.96 -5.45 -15.29
N PRO A 244 -23.33 -6.64 -15.32
CA PRO A 244 -23.83 -7.79 -14.59
C PRO A 244 -23.75 -7.67 -13.06
N LEU A 245 -22.85 -6.84 -12.53
CA LEU A 245 -22.76 -6.55 -11.10
C LEU A 245 -23.84 -5.54 -10.70
N ILE A 246 -24.07 -4.53 -11.55
CA ILE A 246 -25.13 -3.53 -11.36
C ILE A 246 -26.51 -4.19 -11.39
N ALA A 247 -26.70 -5.20 -12.25
CA ALA A 247 -27.95 -5.95 -12.33
C ALA A 247 -28.30 -6.73 -11.05
N LEU A 248 -27.34 -7.00 -10.16
CA LEU A 248 -27.60 -7.59 -8.84
C LEU A 248 -28.22 -6.59 -7.85
N LEU A 249 -28.13 -5.29 -8.14
CA LEU A 249 -28.55 -4.25 -7.23
C LEU A 249 -29.99 -3.81 -7.49
N PRO A 250 -30.77 -3.46 -6.45
CA PRO A 250 -32.14 -2.99 -6.60
C PRO A 250 -32.30 -1.85 -7.62
N THR A 251 -33.32 -1.94 -8.47
CA THR A 251 -33.55 -0.98 -9.56
C THR A 251 -33.76 0.46 -9.06
N HIS A 252 -34.35 0.63 -7.88
CA HIS A 252 -34.64 1.93 -7.26
C HIS A 252 -33.42 2.67 -6.68
N LEU A 253 -32.25 2.03 -6.57
CA LEU A 253 -31.03 2.70 -6.12
C LEU A 253 -30.54 3.71 -7.17
N GLY A 254 -29.98 4.83 -6.69
CA GLY A 254 -29.39 5.82 -7.58
C GLY A 254 -28.19 5.27 -8.34
N ASN A 255 -27.99 5.70 -9.59
CA ASN A 255 -26.87 5.23 -10.43
C ASN A 255 -25.52 5.43 -9.75
N ARG A 256 -25.29 6.60 -9.14
CA ARG A 256 -24.05 6.89 -8.40
C ARG A 256 -23.78 5.87 -7.30
N GLU A 257 -24.81 5.49 -6.54
CA GLU A 257 -24.65 4.51 -5.46
C GLU A 257 -24.29 3.14 -6.01
N LYS A 258 -25.02 2.66 -7.03
CA LYS A 258 -24.75 1.37 -7.68
C LYS A 258 -23.29 1.27 -8.15
N ARG A 259 -22.81 2.32 -8.80
CA ARG A 259 -21.43 2.43 -9.29
C ARG A 259 -20.38 2.31 -8.18
N ILE A 260 -20.59 3.01 -7.06
CA ILE A 260 -19.67 2.94 -5.90
C ILE A 260 -19.63 1.53 -5.32
N ILE A 261 -20.79 0.87 -5.19
CA ILE A 261 -20.87 -0.46 -4.59
C ILE A 261 -20.11 -1.48 -5.42
N VAL A 262 -20.33 -1.50 -6.74
CA VAL A 262 -19.68 -2.48 -7.63
C VAL A 262 -18.19 -2.22 -7.80
N ASP A 263 -17.76 -0.95 -7.84
CA ASP A 263 -16.34 -0.58 -7.83
C ASP A 263 -15.66 -1.04 -6.55
N HIS A 264 -16.21 -0.69 -5.38
CA HIS A 264 -15.60 -1.05 -4.11
C HIS A 264 -15.61 -2.56 -3.88
N ALA A 265 -16.65 -3.29 -4.31
CA ALA A 265 -16.66 -4.75 -4.28
C ALA A 265 -15.48 -5.32 -5.06
N ARG A 266 -15.23 -4.80 -6.27
CA ARG A 266 -14.09 -5.20 -7.10
C ARG A 266 -12.76 -4.91 -6.40
N ALA A 267 -12.60 -3.71 -5.86
CA ALA A 267 -11.40 -3.28 -5.15
C ALA A 267 -11.09 -4.14 -3.91
N ILE A 268 -12.12 -4.46 -3.11
CA ILE A 268 -12.00 -5.32 -1.93
C ILE A 268 -11.49 -6.71 -2.33
N VAL A 269 -12.08 -7.31 -3.36
CA VAL A 269 -11.70 -8.64 -3.85
C VAL A 269 -10.23 -8.67 -4.27
N PHE A 270 -9.77 -7.70 -5.06
CA PHE A 270 -8.40 -7.66 -5.55
C PHE A 270 -7.35 -7.34 -4.47
N LEU A 271 -7.68 -6.48 -3.50
CA LEU A 271 -6.77 -6.23 -2.36
C LEU A 271 -6.62 -7.48 -1.48
N ILE A 272 -7.70 -8.20 -1.18
CA ILE A 272 -7.63 -9.46 -0.41
C ILE A 272 -6.85 -10.53 -1.17
N CYS A 273 -7.08 -10.59 -2.49
CA CYS A 273 -6.37 -11.48 -3.39
C CYS A 273 -4.86 -11.33 -3.24
N ASP A 274 -4.37 -10.09 -3.30
CA ASP A 274 -2.95 -9.75 -3.15
C ASP A 274 -2.46 -9.71 -1.68
N GLY A 275 -3.24 -10.30 -0.76
CA GLY A 275 -2.79 -10.58 0.61
C GLY A 275 -3.07 -9.48 1.63
N VAL A 276 -3.78 -8.42 1.25
CA VAL A 276 -4.11 -7.33 2.18
C VAL A 276 -5.14 -7.79 3.21
N LEU A 277 -4.88 -7.46 4.48
CA LEU A 277 -5.80 -7.68 5.58
C LEU A 277 -6.27 -6.33 6.15
N PRO A 278 -7.54 -6.19 6.57
CA PRO A 278 -8.04 -4.98 7.21
C PRO A 278 -7.18 -4.58 8.42
N SER A 279 -6.75 -3.32 8.46
CA SER A 279 -5.88 -2.78 9.51
C SER A 279 -6.11 -1.27 9.72
N ASN A 280 -5.42 -0.67 10.68
CA ASN A 280 -5.46 0.78 10.92
C ASN A 280 -4.33 1.56 10.20
N LYS A 281 -3.53 0.88 9.36
CA LYS A 281 -2.38 1.47 8.67
C LYS A 281 -2.28 0.99 7.22
N ASP A 282 -1.63 1.80 6.41
CA ASP A 282 -1.15 1.42 5.07
C ASP A 282 -2.26 0.83 4.18
N ALA A 283 -1.95 -0.15 3.33
CA ALA A 283 -2.92 -0.81 2.45
C ALA A 283 -4.07 -1.46 3.23
N GLY A 284 -3.82 -1.93 4.46
CA GLY A 284 -4.85 -2.49 5.32
C GLY A 284 -5.90 -1.46 5.78
N TYR A 285 -5.50 -0.20 5.96
CA TYR A 285 -6.44 0.90 6.21
C TYR A 285 -7.31 1.18 4.97
N ILE A 286 -6.74 1.15 3.78
CA ILE A 286 -7.48 1.32 2.52
C ILE A 286 -8.52 0.20 2.35
N LEU A 287 -8.13 -1.06 2.54
CA LEU A 287 -9.06 -2.19 2.48
C LEU A 287 -10.20 -2.04 3.50
N ARG A 288 -9.87 -1.70 4.75
CA ARG A 288 -10.87 -1.45 5.79
C ARG A 288 -11.82 -0.31 5.41
N ARG A 289 -11.30 0.80 4.89
CA ARG A 289 -12.08 1.95 4.43
C ARG A 289 -13.09 1.54 3.35
N LEU A 290 -12.64 0.80 2.34
CA LEU A 290 -13.48 0.33 1.23
C LEU A 290 -14.55 -0.66 1.69
N MET A 291 -14.19 -1.63 2.54
CA MET A 291 -15.14 -2.57 3.14
C MET A 291 -16.25 -1.85 3.89
N ARG A 292 -15.91 -0.89 4.74
CA ARG A 292 -16.91 -0.14 5.52
C ARG A 292 -17.80 0.71 4.63
N ARG A 293 -17.26 1.40 3.62
CA ARG A 293 -18.06 2.16 2.63
C ARG A 293 -19.01 1.24 1.85
N PHE A 294 -18.52 0.08 1.41
CA PHE A 294 -19.35 -0.94 0.76
C PHE A 294 -20.49 -1.40 1.68
N ILE A 295 -20.20 -1.77 2.93
CA ILE A 295 -21.19 -2.22 3.91
C ILE A 295 -22.24 -1.13 4.16
N ILE A 296 -21.85 0.13 4.36
CA ILE A 296 -22.81 1.22 4.59
C ILE A 296 -23.71 1.44 3.39
N ARG A 297 -23.14 1.51 2.19
CA ARG A 297 -23.90 1.80 0.96
C ARG A 297 -24.81 0.64 0.56
N ALA A 298 -24.42 -0.58 0.89
CA ALA A 298 -25.19 -1.78 0.60
C ALA A 298 -26.05 -2.30 1.78
N ARG A 299 -26.13 -1.57 2.89
CA ARG A 299 -26.79 -1.99 4.14
C ARG A 299 -28.23 -2.46 3.98
N ASN A 300 -29.01 -1.82 3.11
CA ASN A 300 -30.43 -2.12 2.92
C ASN A 300 -30.68 -3.41 2.11
N TYR A 301 -29.62 -4.07 1.65
CA TYR A 301 -29.66 -5.33 0.90
C TYR A 301 -28.42 -6.16 1.24
N SER A 302 -28.12 -6.24 2.54
CA SER A 302 -26.95 -6.95 3.08
C SER A 302 -26.90 -8.43 2.71
N GLN A 303 -28.04 -9.03 2.36
CA GLN A 303 -28.10 -10.39 1.81
C GLN A 303 -27.31 -10.56 0.50
N GLU A 304 -27.09 -9.49 -0.26
CA GLU A 304 -26.40 -9.54 -1.56
C GLU A 304 -24.88 -9.34 -1.45
N TYR A 305 -24.31 -9.05 -0.27
CA TYR A 305 -22.88 -8.77 -0.13
C TYR A 305 -22.01 -9.87 -0.74
N PHE A 306 -22.27 -11.12 -0.35
CA PHE A 306 -21.50 -12.27 -0.80
C PHE A 306 -21.81 -12.62 -2.27
N THR A 307 -23.03 -12.37 -2.74
CA THR A 307 -23.40 -12.52 -4.15
C THR A 307 -22.56 -11.58 -5.02
N ILE A 308 -22.47 -10.30 -4.65
CA ILE A 308 -21.72 -9.28 -5.40
C ILE A 308 -20.22 -9.62 -5.40
N LEU A 309 -19.65 -9.89 -4.22
CA LEU A 309 -18.22 -10.25 -4.10
C LEU A 309 -17.91 -11.56 -4.86
N GLY A 310 -18.78 -12.57 -4.76
CA GLY A 310 -18.65 -13.81 -5.50
C GLY A 310 -18.73 -13.61 -7.02
N LYS A 311 -19.65 -12.76 -7.48
CA LYS A 311 -19.79 -12.45 -8.91
C LYS A 311 -18.55 -11.76 -9.47
N VAL A 312 -17.89 -10.89 -8.71
CA VAL A 312 -16.58 -10.34 -9.10
C VAL A 312 -15.57 -11.48 -9.29
N ILE A 313 -15.47 -12.40 -8.31
CA ILE A 313 -14.53 -13.52 -8.38
C ILE A 313 -14.82 -14.40 -9.61
N ASP A 314 -16.07 -14.75 -9.87
CA ASP A 314 -16.46 -15.56 -11.04
C ASP A 314 -16.07 -14.89 -12.36
N ARG A 315 -16.27 -13.57 -12.45
CA ARG A 315 -15.96 -12.78 -13.65
C ARG A 315 -14.47 -12.73 -13.95
N TYR A 316 -13.64 -12.63 -12.92
CA TYR A 316 -12.20 -12.43 -13.05
C TYR A 316 -11.38 -13.71 -12.87
N GLY A 317 -11.96 -14.79 -12.33
CA GLY A 317 -11.25 -16.03 -11.97
C GLY A 317 -10.67 -16.81 -13.15
N SER A 318 -11.12 -16.53 -14.38
CA SER A 318 -10.51 -17.07 -15.61
C SER A 318 -9.20 -16.38 -15.99
N VAL A 319 -8.98 -15.15 -15.51
CA VAL A 319 -7.78 -14.34 -15.78
C VAL A 319 -6.84 -14.36 -14.56
N TYR A 320 -7.40 -14.26 -13.35
CA TYR A 320 -6.69 -14.22 -12.08
C TYR A 320 -7.07 -15.43 -11.23
N HIS A 321 -6.37 -16.54 -11.42
CA HIS A 321 -6.65 -17.81 -10.74
C HIS A 321 -6.35 -17.77 -9.23
N GLU A 322 -5.60 -16.77 -8.78
CA GLU A 322 -5.33 -16.51 -7.36
C GLU A 322 -6.55 -16.01 -6.58
N LEU A 323 -7.63 -15.59 -7.27
CA LEU A 323 -8.86 -15.15 -6.64
C LEU A 323 -9.54 -16.31 -5.90
N ASN A 324 -9.85 -16.09 -4.63
CA ASN A 324 -10.39 -17.13 -3.74
C ASN A 324 -11.60 -16.62 -2.96
N SER A 325 -12.76 -17.25 -3.18
CA SER A 325 -14.03 -16.88 -2.55
C SER A 325 -14.05 -17.16 -1.05
N GLU A 326 -13.55 -18.32 -0.61
CA GLU A 326 -13.50 -18.68 0.82
C GLU A 326 -12.69 -17.67 1.63
N LYS A 327 -11.48 -17.33 1.17
CA LYS A 327 -10.60 -16.33 1.81
C LYS A 327 -11.25 -14.95 1.81
N THR A 328 -11.81 -14.53 0.68
CA THR A 328 -12.50 -13.24 0.55
C THR A 328 -13.66 -13.14 1.54
N PHE A 329 -14.54 -14.15 1.57
CA PHE A 329 -15.72 -14.17 2.41
C PHE A 329 -15.36 -14.23 3.88
N LEU A 330 -14.33 -14.99 4.25
CA LEU A 330 -13.86 -15.07 5.64
C LEU A 330 -13.38 -13.71 6.14
N ILE A 331 -12.52 -13.02 5.38
CA ILE A 331 -11.97 -11.72 5.77
C ILE A 331 -13.07 -10.65 5.79
N PHE A 332 -13.95 -10.64 4.78
CA PHE A 332 -15.07 -9.70 4.73
C PHE A 332 -16.04 -9.90 5.90
N LYS A 333 -16.38 -11.16 6.23
CA LYS A 333 -17.27 -11.49 7.35
C LYS A 333 -16.70 -11.05 8.70
N ASP A 334 -15.39 -11.19 8.89
CA ASP A 334 -14.72 -10.74 10.12
C ASP A 334 -14.81 -9.22 10.29
N GLU A 335 -14.47 -8.44 9.25
CA GLU A 335 -14.60 -6.97 9.32
C GLU A 335 -16.06 -6.52 9.44
N LEU A 336 -17.01 -7.18 8.76
CA LEU A 336 -18.45 -6.90 8.89
C LEU A 336 -18.92 -7.05 10.35
N SER A 337 -18.62 -8.19 10.99
CA SER A 337 -19.00 -8.46 12.39
C SER A 337 -18.35 -7.46 13.37
N GLN A 338 -17.12 -7.04 13.11
CA GLN A 338 -16.45 -6.01 13.92
C GLN A 338 -17.11 -4.64 13.72
N PHE A 339 -17.39 -4.28 12.48
CA PHE A 339 -17.91 -2.97 12.13
C PHE A 339 -19.38 -2.79 12.55
N GLU A 340 -20.22 -3.81 12.46
CA GLU A 340 -21.63 -3.76 12.90
C GLU A 340 -21.77 -3.35 14.37
N LYS A 341 -20.89 -3.85 15.25
CA LYS A 341 -20.87 -3.49 16.67
C LYS A 341 -20.60 -2.00 16.88
N THR A 342 -19.67 -1.47 16.11
CA THR A 342 -19.28 -0.05 16.13
C THR A 342 -20.37 0.83 15.50
N LEU A 343 -21.00 0.34 14.43
CA LEU A 343 -21.99 1.06 13.65
C LEU A 343 -23.27 1.35 14.44
N VAL A 344 -23.81 0.36 15.15
CA VAL A 344 -25.06 0.54 15.92
C VAL A 344 -24.93 1.66 16.96
N ALA A 345 -23.82 1.68 17.70
CA ALA A 345 -23.56 2.69 18.72
C ALA A 345 -23.40 4.09 18.11
N GLY A 346 -22.61 4.20 17.05
CA GLY A 346 -22.36 5.49 16.39
C GLY A 346 -23.57 6.04 15.62
N GLN A 347 -24.40 5.18 15.04
CA GLN A 347 -25.60 5.60 14.31
C GLN A 347 -26.63 6.26 15.23
N HIS A 348 -26.84 5.70 16.42
CA HIS A 348 -27.77 6.27 17.40
C HIS A 348 -27.38 7.71 17.80
N GLU A 349 -26.08 8.00 17.92
CA GLU A 349 -25.63 9.36 18.18
C GLU A 349 -25.73 10.27 16.96
N LEU A 350 -25.45 9.74 15.77
CA LEU A 350 -25.56 10.50 14.52
C LEU A 350 -27.00 10.96 14.23
N GLU A 351 -28.00 10.15 14.59
CA GLU A 351 -29.42 10.49 14.43
C GLU A 351 -29.85 11.69 15.28
N LYS A 352 -29.22 11.89 16.45
CA LYS A 352 -29.51 13.03 17.36
C LYS A 352 -29.00 14.36 16.83
N LEU A 353 -28.03 14.36 15.92
CA LEU A 353 -27.44 15.58 15.37
C LEU A 353 -28.34 16.18 14.29
N GLN A 354 -28.52 17.50 14.32
CA GLN A 354 -29.25 18.23 13.26
C GLN A 354 -28.34 18.54 12.05
N SER A 355 -27.06 18.83 12.31
CA SER A 355 -26.01 19.01 11.32
C SER A 355 -24.72 18.35 11.81
N ILE A 356 -23.85 17.97 10.88
CA ILE A 356 -22.57 17.33 11.17
C ILE A 356 -21.44 18.23 10.65
N ASP A 357 -20.80 18.91 11.60
CA ASP A 357 -19.57 19.67 11.40
C ASP A 357 -18.33 18.83 11.73
N ALA A 358 -17.14 19.39 11.48
CA ALA A 358 -15.87 18.68 11.74
C ALA A 358 -15.72 18.24 13.21
N ALA A 359 -16.14 19.07 14.16
CA ALA A 359 -16.02 18.76 15.59
C ALA A 359 -16.95 17.61 16.02
N SER A 360 -18.22 17.62 15.58
CA SER A 360 -19.16 16.55 15.86
C SER A 360 -18.78 15.25 15.14
N ALA A 361 -18.31 15.33 13.89
CA ALA A 361 -17.75 14.19 13.18
C ALA A 361 -16.53 13.60 13.91
N PHE A 362 -15.62 14.45 14.39
CA PHE A 362 -14.46 14.00 15.16
C PHE A 362 -14.88 13.32 16.48
N ARG A 363 -15.89 13.83 17.20
CA ARG A 363 -16.44 13.15 18.37
C ARG A 363 -17.02 11.77 18.05
N LEU A 364 -17.72 11.64 16.92
CA LEU A 364 -18.24 10.35 16.46
C LEU A 364 -17.10 9.35 16.15
N TYR A 365 -16.02 9.85 15.56
CA TYR A 365 -14.81 9.08 15.32
C TYR A 365 -14.11 8.65 16.62
N GLU A 366 -13.89 9.58 17.55
CA GLU A 366 -13.15 9.32 18.79
C GLU A 366 -13.93 8.41 19.75
N SER A 367 -15.21 8.72 19.97
CA SER A 367 -16.02 8.05 20.99
C SER A 367 -16.63 6.74 20.50
N TYR A 368 -16.94 6.66 19.21
CA TYR A 368 -17.68 5.53 18.63
C TYR A 368 -16.91 4.83 17.51
N GLY A 369 -15.71 5.28 17.15
CA GLY A 369 -14.89 4.61 16.14
C GLY A 369 -15.44 4.68 14.72
N LEU A 370 -16.37 5.59 14.44
CA LEU A 370 -16.91 5.80 13.09
C LEU A 370 -15.92 6.58 12.21
N PRO A 371 -15.36 5.99 11.15
CA PRO A 371 -14.49 6.71 10.22
C PRO A 371 -15.20 7.89 9.55
N TYR A 372 -14.43 8.90 9.13
CA TYR A 372 -14.93 10.07 8.39
C TYR A 372 -15.88 9.68 7.25
N GLU A 373 -15.52 8.69 6.46
CA GLU A 373 -16.29 8.27 5.29
C GLU A 373 -17.63 7.65 5.67
N VAL A 374 -17.65 6.91 6.78
CA VAL A 374 -18.87 6.31 7.33
C VAL A 374 -19.79 7.40 7.85
N ILE A 375 -19.24 8.41 8.53
CA ILE A 375 -20.00 9.57 9.00
C ILE A 375 -20.57 10.34 7.81
N LYS A 376 -19.77 10.56 6.76
CA LYS A 376 -20.20 11.23 5.53
C LYS A 376 -21.33 10.46 4.83
N ASP A 377 -21.17 9.15 4.68
CA ASP A 377 -22.14 8.28 4.00
C ASP A 377 -23.45 8.13 4.80
N LEU A 378 -23.37 7.96 6.13
CA LEU A 378 -24.56 7.87 7.00
C LEU A 378 -25.24 9.22 7.23
N GLY A 379 -24.46 10.29 7.29
CA GLY A 379 -24.93 11.65 7.55
C GLY A 379 -25.76 12.24 6.40
N GLY A 380 -25.52 11.78 5.17
CA GLY A 380 -26.23 12.27 3.99
C GLY A 380 -26.22 13.80 3.91
N GLU A 381 -27.40 14.40 3.79
CA GLU A 381 -27.54 15.87 3.76
C GLU A 381 -27.04 16.55 5.04
N LYS A 382 -27.12 15.92 6.22
CA LYS A 382 -26.63 16.50 7.48
C LYS A 382 -25.11 16.68 7.48
N ALA A 383 -24.38 15.85 6.73
CA ALA A 383 -22.92 15.90 6.61
C ALA A 383 -22.47 16.62 5.33
N LYS A 384 -23.35 17.29 4.59
CA LYS A 384 -22.99 17.89 3.29
C LYS A 384 -21.84 18.90 3.39
N SER A 385 -21.84 19.73 4.43
CA SER A 385 -20.79 20.72 4.73
C SER A 385 -19.50 20.13 5.32
N LEU A 386 -19.48 18.84 5.67
CA LEU A 386 -18.32 18.21 6.30
C LEU A 386 -17.21 17.97 5.25
N ALA A 387 -16.18 18.80 5.25
CA ALA A 387 -14.99 18.62 4.41
C ALA A 387 -13.95 17.70 5.08
N ARG A 388 -13.17 16.99 4.27
CA ARG A 388 -12.11 16.08 4.77
C ARG A 388 -11.03 16.87 5.50
N ASP A 389 -10.54 17.94 4.90
CA ASP A 389 -9.50 18.81 5.47
C ASP A 389 -9.90 19.36 6.84
N ASP A 390 -11.17 19.70 7.04
CA ASP A 390 -11.64 20.24 8.31
C ASP A 390 -11.72 19.15 9.39
N PHE A 391 -12.12 17.94 9.02
CA PHE A 391 -12.03 16.78 9.92
C PHE A 391 -10.56 16.46 10.27
N ASP A 392 -9.67 16.47 9.28
CA ASP A 392 -8.25 16.18 9.47
C ASP A 392 -7.55 17.26 10.33
N LYS A 393 -7.98 18.53 10.25
CA LYS A 393 -7.56 19.58 11.19
C LYS A 393 -7.99 19.25 12.62
N GLU A 394 -9.24 18.85 12.85
CA GLU A 394 -9.70 18.44 14.19
C GLU A 394 -8.95 17.20 14.70
N PHE A 395 -8.70 16.23 13.83
CA PHE A 395 -7.89 15.06 14.12
C PHE A 395 -6.45 15.43 14.51
N THR A 396 -5.81 16.32 13.74
CA THR A 396 -4.46 16.82 14.02
C THR A 396 -4.42 17.60 15.32
N LYS A 397 -5.36 18.51 15.56
CA LYS A 397 -5.49 19.24 16.84
C LYS A 397 -5.59 18.28 18.01
N HIS A 398 -6.37 17.20 17.89
CA HIS A 398 -6.47 16.19 18.94
C HIS A 398 -5.18 15.39 19.11
N GLN A 399 -4.48 15.05 18.02
CA GLN A 399 -3.15 14.45 18.09
C GLN A 399 -2.14 15.37 18.78
N GLU A 400 -2.18 16.66 18.49
CA GLU A 400 -1.35 17.69 19.13
C GLU A 400 -1.73 17.89 20.59
N ILE A 401 -3.01 17.89 20.97
CA ILE A 401 -3.45 17.95 22.37
C ILE A 401 -3.07 16.67 23.11
N SER A 402 -3.16 15.50 22.45
CA SER A 402 -2.70 14.23 23.01
C SER A 402 -1.18 14.19 23.16
N ARG A 403 -0.44 14.76 22.20
CA ARG A 403 1.02 14.94 22.23
C ARG A 403 1.44 15.96 23.28
N ALA A 404 0.80 17.12 23.36
CA ALA A 404 1.04 18.16 24.35
C ALA A 404 0.57 17.73 25.75
N GLY A 405 -0.46 16.89 25.84
CA GLY A 405 -0.89 16.21 27.05
C GLY A 405 0.08 15.11 27.46
N GLN A 406 0.74 14.47 26.49
CA GLN A 406 1.93 13.63 26.74
C GLN A 406 3.16 14.47 27.11
N GLU A 407 3.43 15.62 26.50
CA GLU A 407 4.55 16.52 26.84
C GLU A 407 4.33 17.24 28.18
N LYS A 408 3.09 17.46 28.60
CA LYS A 408 2.73 17.97 29.93
C LYS A 408 2.64 16.88 30.99
N LYS A 409 2.35 15.62 30.62
CA LYS A 409 2.48 14.46 31.52
C LYS A 409 3.91 13.91 31.59
N PHE A 410 4.72 14.17 30.57
CA PHE A 410 6.12 13.78 30.41
C PHE A 410 6.88 15.00 29.90
N GLY A 411 7.31 15.85 30.84
CA GLY A 411 7.92 17.16 30.61
C GLY A 411 8.91 17.19 29.45
N GLY A 412 8.46 17.69 28.31
CA GLY A 412 9.29 17.98 27.14
C GLY A 412 10.16 19.21 27.35
N HIS A 413 11.14 19.13 28.23
CA HIS A 413 12.34 19.96 28.24
C HIS A 413 13.40 19.24 29.09
N GLY A 414 14.38 18.60 28.42
CA GLY A 414 15.55 18.04 29.10
C GLY A 414 15.83 16.56 28.89
N LEU A 415 15.37 15.90 27.82
CA LEU A 415 15.77 14.51 27.56
C LEU A 415 17.27 14.41 27.23
N LEU A 416 18.03 13.69 28.05
CA LEU A 416 19.45 13.36 27.84
C LEU A 416 19.65 12.19 26.86
N LEU A 417 18.61 11.37 26.63
CA LEU A 417 18.59 10.27 25.66
C LEU A 417 17.23 10.23 24.95
N ASP A 418 17.23 10.38 23.62
CA ASP A 418 16.05 10.18 22.76
C ASP A 418 16.47 9.52 21.44
N THR A 419 16.29 8.21 21.32
CA THR A 419 16.55 7.44 20.09
C THR A 419 15.27 7.07 19.35
N GLY A 420 14.13 7.67 19.72
CA GLY A 420 12.80 7.24 19.27
C GLY A 420 12.24 6.07 20.08
N GLU A 421 13.05 5.06 20.41
CA GLU A 421 12.67 3.89 21.23
C GLU A 421 12.98 4.03 22.72
N LEU A 422 14.05 4.76 23.07
CA LEU A 422 14.51 4.98 24.45
C LEU A 422 14.37 6.46 24.79
N LYS A 423 13.75 6.78 25.93
CA LYS A 423 13.55 8.17 26.38
C LYS A 423 13.90 8.35 27.85
N ALA A 424 14.84 9.25 28.14
CA ALA A 424 15.26 9.58 29.51
C ALA A 424 15.56 11.08 29.68
N ALA A 425 15.06 11.68 30.78
CA ALA A 425 15.20 13.09 31.17
C ALA A 425 16.42 13.42 32.02
N ASP A 426 16.99 12.43 32.72
CA ASP A 426 18.16 12.63 33.56
C ASP A 426 19.03 11.35 33.65
N GLU A 427 20.20 11.45 34.29
CA GLU A 427 21.11 10.30 34.48
C GLU A 427 20.46 9.14 35.24
N ARG A 428 19.49 9.44 36.12
CA ARG A 428 18.75 8.41 36.87
C ARG A 428 17.77 7.69 35.97
N GLU A 429 17.06 8.41 35.10
CA GLU A 429 16.19 7.81 34.10
C GLU A 429 16.99 7.00 33.07
N ILE A 430 18.21 7.41 32.71
CA ILE A 430 19.08 6.60 31.83
C ILE A 430 19.37 5.24 32.45
N GLN A 431 19.65 5.16 33.76
CA GLN A 431 19.86 3.88 34.45
C GLN A 431 18.60 3.01 34.42
N ILE A 432 17.43 3.58 34.66
CA ILE A 432 16.15 2.86 34.65
C ILE A 432 15.83 2.36 33.24
N VAL A 433 15.98 3.22 32.23
CA VAL A 433 15.76 2.90 30.82
C VAL A 433 16.75 1.83 30.35
N THR A 434 18.00 1.87 30.79
CA THR A 434 19.01 0.83 30.50
C THR A 434 18.60 -0.52 31.08
N ARG A 435 18.09 -0.55 32.32
CA ARG A 435 17.54 -1.78 32.95
C ARG A 435 16.33 -2.29 32.18
N LEU A 436 15.37 -1.43 31.86
CA LEU A 436 14.16 -1.77 31.09
C LEU A 436 14.48 -2.23 29.67
N HIS A 437 15.54 -1.70 29.07
CA HIS A 437 15.99 -2.11 27.75
C HIS A 437 16.50 -3.55 27.77
N THR A 438 17.40 -3.90 28.68
CA THR A 438 17.79 -5.32 28.88
C THR A 438 16.58 -6.18 29.25
N ALA A 439 15.65 -5.68 30.08
CA ALA A 439 14.42 -6.39 30.41
C ALA A 439 13.56 -6.72 29.19
N THR A 440 13.54 -5.83 28.18
CA THR A 440 12.82 -6.01 26.92
C THR A 440 13.41 -7.14 26.08
N HIS A 441 14.74 -7.25 26.02
CA HIS A 441 15.43 -8.36 25.34
C HIS A 441 15.16 -9.71 26.03
N LEU A 442 15.16 -9.72 27.36
CA LEU A 442 14.82 -10.92 28.13
C LEU A 442 13.35 -11.33 27.93
N LEU A 443 12.44 -10.35 27.87
CA LEU A 443 11.02 -10.57 27.58
C LEU A 443 10.82 -11.16 26.17
N GLN A 444 11.52 -10.64 25.16
CA GLN A 444 11.47 -11.18 23.80
C GLN A 444 11.94 -12.63 23.73
N ALA A 445 13.08 -12.94 24.35
CA ALA A 445 13.60 -14.30 24.42
C ALA A 445 12.65 -15.23 25.19
N ALA A 446 12.04 -14.77 26.29
CA ALA A 446 11.06 -15.53 27.06
C ALA A 446 9.78 -15.81 26.24
N LEU A 447 9.25 -14.81 25.52
CA LEU A 447 8.11 -14.97 24.63
C LEU A 447 8.37 -16.04 23.56
N ARG A 448 9.55 -16.01 22.93
CA ARG A 448 9.93 -17.02 21.92
C ARG A 448 10.08 -18.42 22.51
N LYS A 449 10.57 -18.55 23.75
CA LYS A 449 10.69 -19.84 24.44
C LYS A 449 9.34 -20.44 24.84
N VAL A 450 8.39 -19.61 25.27
CA VAL A 450 7.07 -20.07 25.75
C VAL A 450 6.09 -20.27 24.59
N LEU A 451 6.06 -19.34 23.64
CA LEU A 451 5.05 -19.30 22.57
C LEU A 451 5.57 -19.84 21.23
N GLY A 452 6.88 -20.03 21.08
CA GLY A 452 7.53 -20.55 19.88
C GLY A 452 8.34 -19.52 19.10
N GLU A 453 9.24 -20.01 18.25
CA GLU A 453 10.19 -19.19 17.48
C GLU A 453 9.54 -18.35 16.36
N SER A 454 8.25 -18.54 16.08
CA SER A 454 7.49 -17.71 15.15
C SER A 454 7.20 -16.31 15.69
N VAL A 455 7.33 -16.09 17.00
CA VAL A 455 7.12 -14.77 17.62
C VAL A 455 8.24 -13.80 17.18
N ARG A 456 7.84 -12.70 16.55
CA ARG A 456 8.72 -11.62 16.09
C ARG A 456 8.29 -10.29 16.70
N GLN A 457 9.25 -9.42 16.98
CA GLN A 457 8.95 -8.04 17.38
C GLN A 457 8.23 -7.29 16.25
N ALA A 458 7.16 -6.60 16.62
CA ALA A 458 6.38 -5.72 15.74
C ALA A 458 6.54 -4.23 16.12
N GLY A 459 7.08 -3.94 17.30
CA GLY A 459 7.42 -2.60 17.76
C GLY A 459 7.79 -2.57 19.25
N SER A 460 8.61 -1.59 19.65
CA SER A 460 9.03 -1.37 21.04
C SER A 460 8.90 0.12 21.42
N ASP A 461 8.82 0.42 22.71
CA ASP A 461 8.84 1.78 23.29
C ASP A 461 9.15 1.67 24.79
N ILE A 462 10.25 2.28 25.22
CA ILE A 462 10.78 2.21 26.58
C ILE A 462 10.85 3.62 27.15
N THR A 463 10.23 3.81 28.31
CA THR A 463 10.30 5.03 29.11
C THR A 463 10.83 4.70 30.51
N ALA A 464 11.13 5.71 31.32
CA ALA A 464 11.51 5.50 32.72
C ALA A 464 10.44 4.80 33.58
N GLU A 465 9.20 4.68 33.10
CA GLU A 465 8.11 4.04 33.83
C GLU A 465 7.85 2.59 33.42
N ARG A 466 8.08 2.25 32.14
CA ARG A 466 7.65 0.95 31.58
C ARG A 466 8.33 0.62 30.25
N THR A 467 8.29 -0.66 29.90
CA THR A 467 8.49 -1.13 28.52
C THR A 467 7.15 -1.52 27.88
N ARG A 468 7.02 -1.20 26.59
CA ARG A 468 5.90 -1.59 25.72
C ARG A 468 6.45 -2.43 24.60
N PHE A 469 6.04 -3.68 24.54
CA PHE A 469 6.55 -4.64 23.57
C PHE A 469 5.42 -5.21 22.73
N ASP A 470 5.48 -4.96 21.42
CA ASP A 470 4.52 -5.44 20.44
C ASP A 470 5.13 -6.63 19.70
N PHE A 471 4.39 -7.72 19.54
CA PHE A 471 4.90 -8.96 18.95
C PHE A 471 3.85 -9.70 18.13
N THR A 472 4.32 -10.50 17.17
CA THR A 472 3.44 -11.27 16.28
C THR A 472 2.90 -12.51 16.99
N PHE A 473 1.58 -12.53 17.21
CA PHE A 473 0.87 -13.68 17.76
C PHE A 473 -0.63 -13.60 17.46
N ASP A 474 -1.23 -14.70 17.01
CA ASP A 474 -2.56 -14.69 16.39
C ASP A 474 -3.74 -14.71 17.36
N ARG A 475 -3.49 -15.00 18.64
CA ARG A 475 -4.53 -15.07 19.67
C ARG A 475 -4.13 -14.35 20.95
N LYS A 476 -5.09 -14.20 21.86
CA LYS A 476 -4.81 -13.74 23.22
C LYS A 476 -3.95 -14.77 23.97
N LEU A 477 -3.00 -14.27 24.76
CA LEU A 477 -2.23 -15.11 25.68
C LEU A 477 -3.14 -15.55 26.82
N THR A 478 -3.02 -16.82 27.19
CA THR A 478 -3.65 -17.37 28.40
C THR A 478 -2.95 -16.81 29.65
N SER A 479 -3.64 -16.82 30.79
CA SER A 479 -3.05 -16.37 32.05
C SER A 479 -1.82 -17.20 32.42
N GLU A 480 -1.83 -18.49 32.08
CA GLU A 480 -0.75 -19.44 32.28
C GLU A 480 0.46 -19.10 31.40
N GLU A 481 0.24 -18.73 30.14
CA GLU A 481 1.32 -18.27 29.25
C GLU A 481 1.93 -16.95 29.71
N ILE A 482 1.12 -15.99 30.16
CA ILE A 482 1.63 -14.72 30.70
C ILE A 482 2.51 -15.00 31.93
N ALA A 483 2.03 -15.85 32.85
CA ALA A 483 2.79 -16.24 34.03
C ALA A 483 4.09 -16.99 33.67
N ALA A 484 4.04 -17.88 32.67
CA ALA A 484 5.22 -18.61 32.20
C ALA A 484 6.26 -17.68 31.55
N VAL A 485 5.84 -16.72 30.74
CA VAL A 485 6.73 -15.71 30.14
C VAL A 485 7.40 -14.88 31.23
N GLU A 486 6.62 -14.39 32.20
CA GLU A 486 7.15 -13.63 33.34
C GLU A 486 8.13 -14.47 34.16
N GLN A 487 7.82 -15.75 34.43
CA GLN A 487 8.68 -16.66 35.17
C GLN A 487 10.00 -16.93 34.43
N VAL A 488 9.95 -17.17 33.11
CA VAL A 488 11.14 -17.45 32.29
C VAL A 488 12.05 -16.21 32.21
N ALA A 489 11.47 -15.01 32.02
CA ALA A 489 12.23 -13.77 32.01
C ALA A 489 12.89 -13.51 33.38
N ASN A 490 12.14 -13.64 34.48
CA ASN A 490 12.68 -13.44 35.82
C ASN A 490 13.70 -14.52 36.22
N ARG A 491 13.58 -15.74 35.71
CA ARG A 491 14.60 -16.77 35.92
C ARG A 491 15.93 -16.35 35.30
N ALA A 492 15.90 -15.83 34.07
CA ALA A 492 17.10 -15.30 33.41
C ALA A 492 17.71 -14.10 34.16
N ILE A 493 16.89 -13.30 34.83
CA ILE A 493 17.36 -12.22 35.71
C ILE A 493 18.04 -12.80 36.96
N GLN A 494 17.41 -13.80 37.60
CA GLN A 494 17.96 -14.47 38.80
C GLN A 494 19.24 -15.25 38.53
N ASP A 495 19.37 -15.83 37.34
CA ASP A 495 20.56 -16.58 36.90
C ASP A 495 21.76 -15.65 36.62
N ASP A 496 21.60 -14.32 36.75
CA ASP A 496 22.68 -13.31 36.70
C ASP A 496 23.61 -13.42 35.48
N LEU A 497 22.99 -13.62 34.31
CA LEU A 497 23.66 -13.80 33.04
C LEU A 497 24.51 -12.58 32.67
N LYS A 498 25.67 -12.83 32.08
CA LYS A 498 26.55 -11.78 31.56
C LYS A 498 25.96 -11.21 30.27
N VAL A 499 25.96 -9.89 30.13
CA VAL A 499 25.51 -9.18 28.93
C VAL A 499 26.70 -8.46 28.30
N GLU A 500 27.06 -8.88 27.10
CA GLU A 500 28.19 -8.31 26.34
C GLU A 500 27.78 -8.06 24.90
N TYR A 501 28.54 -7.20 24.20
CA TYR A 501 28.38 -7.03 22.76
C TYR A 501 29.69 -7.27 22.01
N LYS A 502 29.54 -7.66 20.74
CA LYS A 502 30.63 -7.66 19.76
C LYS A 502 30.25 -6.76 18.60
N GLU A 503 31.17 -5.92 18.18
CA GLU A 503 31.06 -5.16 16.94
C GLU A 503 31.56 -6.02 15.78
N MET A 504 30.76 -6.11 14.72
CA MET A 504 31.11 -6.86 13.51
C MET A 504 30.38 -6.30 12.28
N PRO A 505 30.86 -6.60 11.07
CA PRO A 505 30.13 -6.26 9.85
C PRO A 505 28.72 -6.86 9.84
N TYR A 506 27.74 -6.13 9.29
CA TYR A 506 26.35 -6.59 9.22
C TYR A 506 26.20 -7.97 8.56
N GLU A 507 26.92 -8.21 7.47
CA GLU A 507 26.95 -9.50 6.75
C GLU A 507 27.48 -10.67 7.60
N GLU A 508 28.34 -10.39 8.57
CA GLU A 508 28.83 -11.39 9.53
C GLU A 508 27.82 -11.59 10.67
N ALA A 509 27.20 -10.51 11.14
CA ALA A 509 26.17 -10.56 12.18
C ALA A 509 24.98 -11.44 11.78
N LEU A 510 24.55 -11.39 10.50
CA LEU A 510 23.48 -12.25 9.98
C LEU A 510 23.77 -13.76 10.10
N LYS A 511 25.04 -14.15 10.25
CA LYS A 511 25.45 -15.56 10.41
C LYS A 511 25.46 -16.02 11.87
N THR A 512 25.25 -15.12 12.83
CA THR A 512 25.37 -15.42 14.27
C THR A 512 24.08 -15.94 14.92
N ASN A 513 23.01 -16.19 14.15
CA ASN A 513 21.65 -16.47 14.64
C ASN A 513 21.06 -15.37 15.55
N ALA A 514 21.70 -14.21 15.62
CA ALA A 514 21.18 -13.05 16.33
C ALA A 514 19.87 -12.57 15.69
N LEU A 515 18.91 -12.22 16.54
CA LEU A 515 17.66 -11.63 16.08
C LEU A 515 17.95 -10.24 15.49
N HIS A 516 17.35 -9.97 14.33
CA HIS A 516 17.43 -8.71 13.62
C HIS A 516 16.05 -8.38 13.03
N PHE A 517 15.74 -7.10 12.87
CA PHE A 517 14.39 -6.64 12.55
C PHE A 517 14.33 -6.05 11.14
N ALA A 518 13.41 -6.55 10.31
CA ALA A 518 13.29 -6.18 8.89
C ALA A 518 12.94 -4.70 8.62
N LYS A 519 12.48 -3.96 9.63
CA LYS A 519 12.13 -2.53 9.52
C LYS A 519 13.26 -1.58 9.93
N GLU A 520 14.35 -2.09 10.49
CA GLU A 520 15.47 -1.26 10.95
C GLU A 520 16.53 -1.11 9.86
N LYS A 521 17.03 0.11 9.68
CA LYS A 521 18.20 0.38 8.83
C LYS A 521 19.45 0.17 9.68
N TYR A 522 20.12 -0.96 9.50
CA TYR A 522 21.38 -1.24 10.18
C TYR A 522 22.57 -0.55 9.48
N PRO A 523 23.50 0.05 10.23
CA PRO A 523 24.77 0.53 9.69
C PRO A 523 25.67 -0.64 9.24
N SER A 524 26.75 -0.34 8.51
CA SER A 524 27.67 -1.36 7.97
C SER A 524 28.38 -2.18 9.06
N ILE A 525 28.60 -1.59 10.23
CA ILE A 525 29.09 -2.26 11.44
C ILE A 525 27.99 -2.21 12.49
N VAL A 526 27.60 -3.36 13.02
CA VAL A 526 26.54 -3.51 14.02
C VAL A 526 27.07 -4.07 15.33
N LYS A 527 26.35 -3.80 16.42
CA LYS A 527 26.58 -4.40 17.73
C LYS A 527 25.61 -5.57 17.93
N VAL A 528 26.16 -6.75 18.19
CA VAL A 528 25.40 -7.95 18.56
C VAL A 528 25.50 -8.12 20.07
N TYR A 529 24.43 -7.78 20.80
CA TYR A 529 24.33 -7.99 22.24
C TYR A 529 23.95 -9.44 22.53
N THR A 530 24.61 -10.05 23.51
CA THR A 530 24.38 -11.44 23.93
C THR A 530 24.26 -11.49 25.44
N ALA A 531 23.14 -12.04 25.95
CA ALA A 531 22.95 -12.40 27.34
C ALA A 531 23.19 -13.91 27.50
N PHE A 532 24.23 -14.30 28.23
CA PHE A 532 24.66 -15.70 28.34
C PHE A 532 25.17 -16.05 29.73
N ASP A 533 25.09 -17.33 30.06
CA ASP A 533 25.67 -17.89 31.28
C ASP A 533 27.19 -17.98 31.14
N SER A 534 27.94 -17.32 32.02
CA SER A 534 29.40 -17.28 31.97
C SER A 534 30.07 -18.61 32.30
N GLU A 535 29.41 -19.51 33.03
CA GLU A 535 29.95 -20.81 33.41
C GLU A 535 29.67 -21.86 32.34
N THR A 536 28.45 -21.89 31.80
CA THR A 536 28.03 -22.91 30.83
C THR A 536 28.19 -22.47 29.37
N GLY A 537 28.38 -21.17 29.13
CA GLY A 537 28.39 -20.58 27.79
C GLY A 537 27.02 -20.54 27.12
N ARG A 538 25.95 -20.92 27.82
CA ARG A 538 24.61 -21.02 27.25
C ARG A 538 24.02 -19.63 26.99
N VAL A 539 23.67 -19.35 25.74
CA VAL A 539 23.03 -18.10 25.33
C VAL A 539 21.54 -18.14 25.67
N PHE A 540 21.06 -17.07 26.33
CA PHE A 540 19.64 -16.87 26.61
C PHE A 540 18.98 -15.94 25.59
N SER A 541 19.63 -14.82 25.26
CA SER A 541 19.18 -13.84 24.26
C SER A 541 20.37 -13.36 23.44
N GLN A 542 20.16 -13.10 22.15
CA GLN A 542 21.17 -12.56 21.25
C GLN A 542 20.52 -11.75 20.12
N GLU A 543 20.79 -10.44 20.08
CA GLU A 543 20.06 -9.50 19.22
C GLU A 543 20.98 -8.38 18.68
N LEU A 544 20.71 -7.89 17.47
CA LEU A 544 21.34 -6.68 16.94
C LEU A 544 20.70 -5.48 17.63
N CYS A 545 21.49 -4.69 18.36
CA CYS A 545 20.97 -3.55 19.09
C CYS A 545 22.02 -2.45 19.30
N GLY A 546 21.60 -1.19 19.20
CA GLY A 546 22.45 -0.02 19.41
C GLY A 546 22.28 0.68 20.76
N GLY A 547 21.32 0.26 21.58
CA GLY A 547 21.00 0.92 22.85
C GLY A 547 21.87 0.48 24.03
N PRO A 548 21.84 1.22 25.16
CA PRO A 548 22.59 0.87 26.35
C PRO A 548 21.97 -0.37 27.04
N HIS A 549 22.82 -1.19 27.65
CA HIS A 549 22.42 -2.38 28.39
C HIS A 549 23.14 -2.46 29.74
N VAL A 550 22.53 -3.11 30.72
CA VAL A 550 23.21 -3.52 31.96
C VAL A 550 24.30 -4.56 31.65
N GLN A 551 25.28 -4.72 32.53
CA GLN A 551 26.36 -5.70 32.35
C GLN A 551 25.96 -7.10 32.80
N ARG A 552 25.06 -7.18 33.78
CA ARG A 552 24.48 -8.44 34.25
C ARG A 552 22.98 -8.36 34.37
N THR A 553 22.29 -9.46 34.06
CA THR A 553 20.82 -9.48 34.08
C THR A 553 20.23 -9.27 35.47
N SER A 554 20.95 -9.59 36.56
CA SER A 554 20.50 -9.30 37.94
C SER A 554 20.26 -7.82 38.22
N GLU A 555 20.96 -6.92 37.51
CA GLU A 555 20.79 -5.48 37.61
C GLU A 555 19.40 -5.02 37.13
N VAL A 556 18.68 -5.83 36.35
CA VAL A 556 17.33 -5.52 35.88
C VAL A 556 16.34 -5.43 37.05
N GLY A 557 16.51 -6.23 38.12
CA GLY A 557 15.54 -6.34 39.22
C GLY A 557 14.49 -7.41 38.95
N LYS A 558 13.20 -7.09 39.10
CA LYS A 558 12.12 -8.05 38.81
C LYS A 558 11.22 -7.53 37.70
N LEU A 559 11.09 -8.27 36.60
CA LEU A 559 10.18 -7.93 35.51
C LEU A 559 8.74 -8.34 35.88
N LYS A 560 7.78 -7.46 35.64
CA LYS A 560 6.36 -7.74 35.86
C LYS A 560 5.51 -7.30 34.68
N ILE A 561 4.71 -8.21 34.13
CA ILE A 561 3.76 -7.94 33.06
C ILE A 561 2.50 -7.33 33.68
N VAL A 562 2.21 -6.08 33.33
CA VAL A 562 1.08 -5.33 33.87
C VAL A 562 -0.17 -5.50 33.02
N LYS A 563 0.00 -5.57 31.69
CA LYS A 563 -1.12 -5.66 30.76
C LYS A 563 -0.72 -6.38 29.48
N GLU A 564 -1.66 -7.16 28.95
CA GLU A 564 -1.62 -7.76 27.63
C GLU A 564 -2.88 -7.34 26.84
N GLU A 565 -2.72 -6.89 25.60
CA GLU A 565 -3.83 -6.47 24.74
C GLU A 565 -3.58 -6.70 23.24
N ALA A 566 -4.65 -6.79 22.46
CA ALA A 566 -4.57 -6.85 21.00
C ALA A 566 -4.37 -5.43 20.44
N ILE A 567 -3.49 -5.26 19.45
CA ILE A 567 -3.38 -4.00 18.70
C ILE A 567 -4.00 -4.13 17.31
N ALA A 568 -3.68 -5.21 16.63
CA ALA A 568 -4.10 -5.52 15.27
C ALA A 568 -4.18 -7.04 15.12
N ARG A 569 -4.76 -7.52 14.01
CA ARG A 569 -4.76 -8.95 13.71
C ARG A 569 -3.32 -9.47 13.64
N GLY A 570 -3.04 -10.55 14.36
CA GLY A 570 -1.70 -11.14 14.43
C GLY A 570 -0.69 -10.34 15.26
N ILE A 571 -1.08 -9.24 15.94
CA ILE A 571 -0.18 -8.43 16.76
C ILE A 571 -0.74 -8.21 18.16
N ARG A 572 0.03 -8.63 19.17
CA ARG A 572 -0.25 -8.48 20.59
C ARG A 572 0.72 -7.48 21.21
N ARG A 573 0.33 -6.88 22.34
CA ARG A 573 1.17 -5.96 23.11
C ARG A 573 1.20 -6.33 24.57
N ILE A 574 2.42 -6.36 25.11
CA ILE A 574 2.69 -6.43 26.53
C ILE A 574 3.17 -5.06 27.02
N ARG A 575 2.64 -4.62 28.16
CA ARG A 575 3.25 -3.57 28.97
C ARG A 575 3.85 -4.22 30.20
N ALA A 576 5.14 -4.00 30.44
CA ALA A 576 5.83 -4.51 31.62
C ALA A 576 6.61 -3.40 32.33
N ILE A 577 6.83 -3.60 33.62
CA ILE A 577 7.63 -2.73 34.49
C ILE A 577 8.74 -3.55 35.16
N ILE A 578 9.71 -2.86 35.76
CA ILE A 578 10.71 -3.48 36.62
C ILE A 578 10.51 -3.00 38.07
N GLU A 579 10.57 -3.93 39.01
CA GLU A 579 10.51 -3.73 40.47
C GLU A 579 11.88 -3.92 41.12
#